data_AF-A0A2V8NNB8-F1
#
_entry.id   AF-A0A2V8NNB8-F1
#
_cell.length_a   1.000
_cell.length_b   1.000
_cell.length_c   1.000
_cell.angle_alpha   90.00
_cell.angle_beta   90.00
_cell.angle_gamma   90.00
#
_symmetry.space_group_name_H-M   'P 1'
#
loop_
_entity.id
_entity.type
_entity.pdbx_description
1 polymer ?
#
loop_
_entity_poly.entity_id
_entity_poly.type
_entity_poly.pdbx_seq_one_letter_code
_entity_poly.pdbx_strand_id
1 'polypeptide(L)'
;MKDSLTSLANRRTDVERIRSSYRRLVTARLPVNLYGAQAQVQRRAATLLHGLDEESLSWEEFDFIHLADDERGDRTSLHLGGAAGGVALNFHSGLIASAGTGTLYLANLEKLGYRAQHVLCSLLRARRYTPVGDPFPRPLGCRVIVGTRRPLFELARRLIVRRELSEALGHISLSAEEVLSVLGAREFYTGHPGSLAAAS
;
A
#
# COMPACT_ATOMS: atom_id res chain seq x y z
N MET A 1 -1.53 -13.58 -41.59
CA MET A 1 -2.02 -12.21 -41.30
C MET A 1 -3.28 -12.18 -40.44
N LYS A 2 -4.26 -13.09 -40.61
CA LYS A 2 -5.44 -13.21 -39.73
C LYS A 2 -5.11 -13.65 -38.30
N ASP A 3 -4.09 -14.48 -38.12
CA ASP A 3 -3.68 -14.98 -36.79
C ASP A 3 -3.09 -13.88 -35.88
N SER A 4 -2.39 -12.90 -36.48
CA SER A 4 -1.79 -11.79 -35.75
C SER A 4 -2.83 -10.80 -35.21
N LEU A 5 -3.91 -10.54 -35.96
CA LEU A 5 -5.01 -9.66 -35.53
C LEU A 5 -5.86 -10.31 -34.44
N THR A 6 -6.06 -11.63 -34.52
CA THR A 6 -6.80 -12.40 -33.50
C THR A 6 -6.02 -12.45 -32.19
N SER A 7 -4.69 -12.64 -32.25
CA SER A 7 -3.79 -12.59 -31.09
C SER A 7 -3.81 -11.22 -30.37
N LEU A 8 -3.79 -10.12 -31.13
CA LEU A 8 -3.86 -8.77 -30.58
C LEU A 8 -5.23 -8.46 -29.94
N ALA A 9 -6.33 -8.90 -30.56
CA ALA A 9 -7.67 -8.73 -30.02
C ALA A 9 -7.88 -9.53 -28.71
N ASN A 10 -7.34 -10.74 -28.64
CA ASN A 10 -7.42 -11.58 -27.44
C ASN A 10 -6.62 -10.94 -26.29
N ARG A 11 -5.39 -10.48 -26.56
CA ARG A 11 -4.55 -9.76 -25.59
C ARG A 11 -5.23 -8.50 -25.03
N ARG A 12 -5.94 -7.74 -25.87
CA ARG A 12 -6.69 -6.55 -25.44
C ARG A 12 -7.84 -6.89 -24.49
N THR A 13 -8.54 -8.00 -24.76
CA THR A 13 -9.65 -8.48 -23.92
C THR A 13 -9.15 -8.97 -22.56
N ASP A 14 -7.99 -9.65 -22.53
CA ASP A 14 -7.37 -10.11 -21.28
C ASP A 14 -6.91 -8.95 -20.40
N VAL A 15 -6.30 -7.92 -21.00
CA VAL A 15 -5.89 -6.70 -20.26
C VAL A 15 -7.09 -6.00 -19.63
N GLU A 16 -8.21 -5.84 -20.35
CA GLU A 16 -9.41 -5.23 -19.78
C GLU A 16 -10.04 -6.07 -18.66
N ARG A 17 -10.03 -7.41 -18.78
CA ARG A 17 -10.47 -8.30 -17.70
C ARG A 17 -9.60 -8.17 -16.45
N ILE A 18 -8.28 -8.15 -16.60
CA ILE A 18 -7.35 -7.98 -15.48
C ILE A 18 -7.57 -6.59 -14.85
N ARG A 19 -7.75 -5.55 -15.66
CA ARG A 19 -8.02 -4.19 -15.17
C ARG A 19 -9.33 -4.10 -14.40
N SER A 20 -10.39 -4.76 -14.87
CA SER A 20 -11.66 -4.85 -14.14
C SER A 20 -11.48 -5.57 -12.79
N SER A 21 -10.56 -6.53 -12.72
CA SER A 21 -10.23 -7.23 -11.47
C SER A 21 -9.47 -6.33 -10.50
N TYR A 22 -8.54 -5.51 -10.98
CA TYR A 22 -7.88 -4.49 -10.14
C TYR A 22 -8.87 -3.45 -9.60
N ARG A 23 -9.82 -2.99 -10.42
CA ARG A 23 -10.87 -2.08 -9.93
C ARG A 23 -11.69 -2.70 -8.80
N ARG A 24 -12.14 -3.95 -8.95
CA ARG A 24 -12.87 -4.66 -7.89
C ARG A 24 -12.05 -4.80 -6.60
N LEU A 25 -10.76 -5.10 -6.73
CA LEU A 25 -9.82 -5.16 -5.60
C LEU A 25 -9.68 -3.81 -4.90
N VAL A 26 -9.58 -2.73 -5.67
CA VAL A 26 -9.49 -1.35 -5.16
C VAL A 26 -10.76 -0.98 -4.39
N THR A 27 -11.94 -1.26 -4.95
CA THR A 27 -13.24 -1.01 -4.30
C THR A 27 -13.42 -1.82 -3.01
N ALA A 28 -12.87 -3.03 -2.92
CA ALA A 28 -12.91 -3.84 -1.71
C ALA A 28 -12.04 -3.29 -0.58
N ARG A 29 -11.15 -2.33 -0.87
CA ARG A 29 -10.23 -1.66 0.10
C ARG A 29 -9.42 -2.62 0.98
N LEU A 30 -9.16 -3.83 0.46
CA LEU A 30 -8.35 -4.82 1.16
C LEU A 30 -6.88 -4.40 1.20
N PRO A 31 -6.13 -4.80 2.23
CA PRO A 31 -4.69 -4.66 2.25
C PRO A 31 -4.03 -5.33 1.05
N VAL A 32 -3.06 -4.65 0.44
CA VAL A 32 -2.30 -5.15 -0.72
C VAL A 32 -0.82 -5.16 -0.41
N ASN A 33 -0.17 -6.28 -0.66
CA ASN A 33 1.27 -6.37 -0.72
C ASN A 33 1.76 -6.27 -2.17
N LEU A 34 2.54 -5.22 -2.46
CA LEU A 34 3.28 -5.05 -3.70
C LEU A 34 4.71 -5.50 -3.48
N TYR A 35 5.06 -6.66 -4.06
CA TYR A 35 6.42 -7.16 -4.01
C TYR A 35 7.17 -6.88 -5.30
N GLY A 36 8.48 -6.65 -5.20
CA GLY A 36 9.36 -6.44 -6.36
C GLY A 36 10.77 -6.07 -5.92
N ALA A 37 11.72 -6.05 -6.85
CA ALA A 37 13.11 -5.75 -6.50
C ALA A 37 13.36 -4.25 -6.24
N GLN A 38 12.53 -3.39 -6.84
CA GLN A 38 12.76 -1.95 -6.90
C GLN A 38 11.68 -1.16 -6.15
N ALA A 39 12.08 -0.39 -5.14
CA ALA A 39 11.17 0.43 -4.34
C ALA A 39 10.42 1.46 -5.20
N GLN A 40 11.07 2.06 -6.21
CA GLN A 40 10.39 2.99 -7.13
C GLN A 40 9.29 2.33 -7.96
N VAL A 41 9.46 1.06 -8.35
CA VAL A 41 8.46 0.29 -9.11
C VAL A 41 7.26 0.00 -8.22
N GLN A 42 7.49 -0.44 -6.99
CA GLN A 42 6.43 -0.66 -5.99
C GLN A 42 5.65 0.63 -5.72
N ARG A 43 6.34 1.75 -5.52
CA ARG A 43 5.70 3.06 -5.31
C ARG A 43 4.84 3.47 -6.51
N ARG A 44 5.36 3.39 -7.74
CA ARG A 44 4.56 3.72 -8.95
C ARG A 44 3.34 2.79 -9.09
N ALA A 45 3.50 1.50 -8.85
CA ALA A 45 2.39 0.54 -8.86
C ALA A 45 1.32 0.91 -7.80
N ALA A 46 1.76 1.28 -6.60
CA ALA A 46 0.87 1.71 -5.52
C ALA A 46 0.12 3.00 -5.88
N THR A 47 0.80 3.98 -6.48
CA THR A 47 0.17 5.22 -6.97
C THR A 47 -0.87 4.94 -8.05
N LEU A 48 -0.60 4.01 -8.98
CA LEU A 48 -1.59 3.61 -9.98
C LEU A 48 -2.81 2.93 -9.34
N LEU A 49 -2.61 2.05 -8.35
CA LEU A 49 -3.71 1.42 -7.61
C LEU A 49 -4.52 2.41 -6.77
N HIS A 50 -3.87 3.45 -6.24
CA HIS A 50 -4.53 4.56 -5.55
C HIS A 50 -5.36 5.40 -6.53
N GLY A 51 -4.81 5.75 -7.69
CA GLY A 51 -5.53 6.51 -8.72
C GLY A 51 -6.70 5.75 -9.39
N LEU A 52 -6.85 4.44 -9.13
CA LEU A 52 -8.05 3.68 -9.49
C LEU A 52 -9.18 3.81 -8.46
N ASP A 53 -8.89 4.31 -7.25
CA ASP A 53 -9.87 4.56 -6.19
C ASP A 53 -10.35 6.01 -6.27
N GLU A 54 -11.42 6.26 -7.01
CA GLU A 54 -11.97 7.61 -7.22
C GLU A 54 -12.42 8.28 -5.90
N GLU A 55 -12.73 7.47 -4.87
CA GLU A 55 -13.12 7.94 -3.53
C GLU A 55 -11.92 8.21 -2.61
N SER A 56 -10.70 7.86 -3.03
CA SER A 56 -9.50 8.02 -2.19
C SER A 56 -8.94 9.44 -2.31
N LEU A 57 -9.20 10.27 -1.31
CA LEU A 57 -8.82 11.69 -1.31
C LEU A 57 -7.34 11.95 -0.94
N SER A 58 -6.79 11.17 -0.02
CA SER A 58 -5.44 11.40 0.53
C SER A 58 -4.47 10.27 0.19
N TRP A 59 -3.21 10.63 0.02
CA TRP A 59 -2.07 9.71 -0.11
C TRP A 59 -1.04 10.03 0.96
N GLU A 60 -0.82 9.09 1.87
CA GLU A 60 0.26 9.16 2.85
C GLU A 60 1.25 8.04 2.58
N GLU A 61 2.54 8.33 2.75
CA GLU A 61 3.59 7.34 2.58
C GLU A 61 4.62 7.37 3.70
N PHE A 62 5.15 6.19 4.01
CA PHE A 62 6.23 6.06 4.99
C PHE A 62 7.17 4.91 4.65
N ASP A 63 8.47 5.14 4.82
CA ASP A 63 9.50 4.12 4.62
C ASP A 63 9.98 3.58 5.97
N PHE A 64 9.78 2.28 6.19
CA PHE A 64 10.18 1.63 7.45
C PHE A 64 11.69 1.54 7.66
N ILE A 65 12.53 1.87 6.67
CA ILE A 65 13.96 2.08 6.90
C ILE A 65 14.21 3.09 8.03
N HIS A 66 13.35 4.10 8.16
CA HIS A 66 13.47 5.12 9.20
C HIS A 66 13.13 4.61 10.62
N LEU A 67 12.57 3.40 10.74
CA LEU A 67 12.21 2.75 12.00
C LEU A 67 12.93 1.40 12.19
N ALA A 68 14.01 1.17 11.45
CA ALA A 68 14.77 -0.08 11.55
C ALA A 68 15.41 -0.28 12.93
N ASP A 69 15.71 0.82 13.63
CA ASP A 69 16.26 0.88 14.98
C ASP A 69 15.18 0.93 16.09
N ASP A 70 13.90 0.89 15.75
CA ASP A 70 12.80 0.94 16.72
C ASP A 70 12.55 -0.44 17.36
N GLU A 71 13.43 -0.82 18.29
CA GLU A 71 13.38 -2.11 18.97
C GLU A 71 12.15 -2.30 19.86
N ARG A 72 11.55 -1.21 20.37
CA ARG A 72 10.40 -1.26 21.30
C ARG A 72 9.06 -1.06 20.59
N GLY A 73 9.05 -0.40 19.43
CA GLY A 73 7.83 -0.06 18.70
C GLY A 73 7.23 1.29 19.11
N ASP A 74 7.93 2.07 19.93
CA ASP A 74 7.44 3.34 20.47
C ASP A 74 7.35 4.40 19.36
N ARG A 75 8.39 4.47 18.50
CA ARG A 75 8.42 5.39 17.36
C ARG A 75 7.42 4.97 16.29
N THR A 76 7.25 3.67 16.07
CA THR A 76 6.25 3.10 15.16
C THR A 76 4.85 3.47 15.61
N SER A 77 4.56 3.31 16.91
CA SER A 77 3.30 3.75 17.49
C SER A 77 3.09 5.24 17.27
N LEU A 78 4.09 6.07 17.55
CA LEU A 78 3.98 7.52 17.38
C LEU A 78 3.72 7.96 15.93
N HIS A 79 4.50 7.46 14.96
CA HIS A 79 4.40 7.88 13.56
C HIS A 79 3.11 7.42 12.90
N LEU A 80 2.66 6.19 13.20
CA LEU A 80 1.36 5.71 12.70
C LEU A 80 0.19 6.47 13.34
N GLY A 81 0.42 7.19 14.43
CA GLY A 81 -0.58 7.98 15.13
C GLY A 81 -1.18 7.28 16.34
N GLY A 82 -0.57 6.21 16.84
CA GLY A 82 -0.91 5.59 18.12
C GLY A 82 -0.63 4.10 18.19
N ALA A 83 -0.79 3.54 19.38
CA ALA A 83 -0.92 2.10 19.59
C ALA A 83 -2.40 1.72 19.72
N ALA A 84 -2.73 0.44 19.59
CA ALA A 84 -4.05 -0.05 19.98
C ALA A 84 -4.23 0.14 21.50
N GLY A 85 -4.91 1.22 21.92
CA GLY A 85 -5.23 1.51 23.33
C GLY A 85 -4.19 2.32 24.11
N GLY A 86 -3.29 3.06 23.44
CA GLY A 86 -2.27 3.89 24.12
C GLY A 86 -2.71 5.34 24.35
N VAL A 87 -2.25 5.95 25.45
CA VAL A 87 -2.39 7.39 25.74
C VAL A 87 -0.98 7.98 25.74
N ALA A 88 -0.73 8.99 24.92
CA ALA A 88 0.55 9.71 24.91
C ALA A 88 0.29 11.22 25.00
N LEU A 89 1.28 12.00 25.45
CA LEU A 89 1.03 13.34 26.03
C LEU A 89 1.02 14.51 25.04
N ASN A 90 1.38 14.30 23.76
CA ASN A 90 1.43 15.36 22.75
C ASN A 90 0.49 15.06 21.58
N PHE A 91 -0.31 16.04 21.14
CA PHE A 91 -1.20 15.87 20.00
C PHE A 91 -0.41 15.75 18.69
N HIS A 92 -0.41 14.55 18.11
CA HIS A 92 0.11 14.32 16.76
C HIS A 92 -0.90 13.46 16.01
N SER A 93 -1.43 13.97 14.89
CA SER A 93 -2.45 13.27 14.10
C SER A 93 -1.93 11.92 13.58
N GLY A 94 -0.63 11.84 13.26
CA GLY A 94 0.02 10.63 12.76
C GLY A 94 -0.49 10.20 11.37
N LEU A 95 0.24 9.29 10.74
CA LEU A 95 0.02 8.93 9.33
C LEU A 95 -1.36 8.33 9.07
N ILE A 96 -1.91 7.56 10.00
CA ILE A 96 -3.24 6.96 9.83
C ILE A 96 -4.32 8.05 9.80
N ALA A 97 -4.23 9.07 10.67
CA ALA A 97 -5.20 10.16 10.66
C ALA A 97 -5.05 11.05 9.42
N SER A 98 -3.81 11.35 9.02
CA SER A 98 -3.55 12.12 7.80
C SER A 98 -4.06 11.40 6.54
N ALA A 99 -3.91 10.07 6.49
CA ALA A 99 -4.44 9.25 5.41
C ALA A 99 -5.97 9.25 5.40
N GLY A 100 -6.63 9.38 6.54
CA GLY A 100 -8.09 9.48 6.65
C GLY A 100 -8.81 8.30 5.99
N THR A 101 -9.65 8.57 4.99
CA THR A 101 -10.30 7.57 4.14
C THR A 101 -9.54 7.27 2.85
N GLY A 102 -8.32 7.79 2.70
CA GLY A 102 -7.46 7.61 1.53
C GLY A 102 -6.60 6.35 1.59
N THR A 103 -5.35 6.46 1.14
CA THR A 103 -4.38 5.36 1.07
C THR A 103 -3.13 5.66 1.91
N LEU A 104 -2.72 4.67 2.72
CA LEU A 104 -1.44 4.66 3.43
C LEU A 104 -0.52 3.64 2.76
N TYR A 105 0.55 4.13 2.14
CA TYR A 105 1.61 3.31 1.54
C TYR A 105 2.79 3.15 2.50
N LEU A 106 3.17 1.90 2.77
CA LEU A 106 4.24 1.57 3.69
C LEU A 106 5.35 0.79 2.97
N ALA A 107 6.49 1.44 2.74
CA ALA A 107 7.62 0.84 2.01
C ALA A 107 8.56 0.06 2.93
N ASN A 108 9.24 -0.94 2.35
CA ASN A 108 10.31 -1.72 2.98
C ASN A 108 9.89 -2.39 4.31
N LEU A 109 8.72 -3.03 4.34
CA LEU A 109 8.19 -3.67 5.55
C LEU A 109 9.17 -4.64 6.23
N GLU A 110 10.01 -5.34 5.47
CA GLU A 110 11.05 -6.22 5.99
C GLU A 110 12.12 -5.53 6.84
N LYS A 111 12.16 -4.19 6.84
CA LYS A 111 13.06 -3.38 7.66
C LYS A 111 12.47 -3.04 9.02
N LEU A 112 11.17 -3.26 9.21
CA LEU A 112 10.51 -2.97 10.48
C LEU A 112 10.95 -3.96 11.55
N GLY A 113 11.39 -3.45 12.70
CA GLY A 113 11.80 -4.25 13.86
C GLY A 113 10.69 -5.18 14.37
N TYR A 114 11.05 -6.29 15.01
CA TYR A 114 10.09 -7.34 15.40
C TYR A 114 8.97 -6.86 16.33
N ARG A 115 9.27 -5.96 17.29
CA ARG A 115 8.26 -5.36 18.18
C ARG A 115 7.41 -4.32 17.46
N ALA A 116 8.01 -3.52 16.59
CA ALA A 116 7.27 -2.60 15.74
C ALA A 116 6.28 -3.32 14.80
N GLN A 117 6.64 -4.50 14.27
CA GLN A 117 5.73 -5.36 13.52
C GLN A 117 4.50 -5.79 14.34
N HIS A 118 4.66 -6.03 15.66
CA HIS A 118 3.55 -6.33 16.56
C HIS A 118 2.59 -5.14 16.71
N VAL A 119 3.13 -3.93 16.84
CA VAL A 119 2.33 -2.69 16.90
C VAL A 119 1.50 -2.54 15.63
N LEU A 120 2.13 -2.63 14.46
CA LEU A 120 1.44 -2.54 13.17
C LEU A 120 0.36 -3.62 13.02
N CYS A 121 0.68 -4.87 13.36
CA CYS A 121 -0.28 -5.97 13.33
C CYS A 121 -1.48 -5.70 14.23
N SER A 122 -1.25 -5.19 15.44
CA SER A 122 -2.32 -4.87 16.40
C SER A 122 -3.27 -3.79 15.87
N LEU A 123 -2.73 -2.74 15.26
CA LEU A 123 -3.51 -1.67 14.62
C LEU A 123 -4.37 -2.20 13.47
N LEU A 124 -3.79 -3.00 12.58
CA LEU A 124 -4.47 -3.57 11.42
C LEU A 124 -5.60 -4.52 11.83
N ARG A 125 -5.34 -5.41 12.79
CA ARG A 125 -6.32 -6.38 13.28
C ARG A 125 -7.45 -5.72 14.08
N ALA A 126 -7.14 -4.72 14.89
CA ALA A 126 -8.14 -4.00 15.65
C ALA A 126 -9.04 -3.12 14.76
N ARG A 127 -8.58 -2.76 13.55
CA ARG A 127 -9.24 -1.81 12.63
C ARG A 127 -9.57 -0.47 13.30
N ARG A 128 -8.82 -0.13 14.34
CA ARG A 128 -8.93 1.09 15.14
C ARG A 128 -7.58 1.45 15.73
N TYR A 129 -7.36 2.72 15.99
CA TYR A 129 -6.17 3.25 16.63
C TYR A 129 -6.56 4.33 17.64
N THR A 130 -5.77 4.53 18.68
CA THR A 130 -6.01 5.60 19.66
C THR A 130 -4.97 6.69 19.41
N PRO A 131 -5.37 7.90 18.97
CA PRO A 131 -4.43 8.97 18.73
C PRO A 131 -3.59 9.30 19.95
N VAL A 132 -2.33 9.62 19.72
CA VAL A 132 -1.44 10.16 20.76
C VAL A 132 -2.06 11.49 21.23
N GLY A 133 -2.45 11.56 22.51
CA GLY A 133 -3.12 12.71 23.13
C GLY A 133 -4.64 12.59 23.26
N ASP A 134 -5.25 11.57 22.66
CA ASP A 134 -6.70 11.38 22.62
C ASP A 134 -7.07 10.05 23.30
N PRO A 135 -7.94 10.03 24.32
CA PRO A 135 -8.34 8.78 24.97
C PRO A 135 -9.30 7.94 24.12
N PHE A 136 -9.85 8.48 23.02
CA PHE A 136 -10.89 7.82 22.25
C PHE A 136 -10.32 7.09 21.01
N PRO A 137 -10.60 5.79 20.86
CA PRO A 137 -10.21 5.05 19.66
C PRO A 137 -10.98 5.55 18.43
N ARG A 138 -10.26 5.65 17.31
CA ARG A 138 -10.78 6.06 15.99
C ARG A 138 -10.68 4.89 15.00
N PRO A 139 -11.61 4.78 14.03
CA PRO A 139 -11.55 3.71 13.03
C PRO A 139 -10.36 3.87 12.09
N LEU A 140 -9.75 2.76 11.69
CA LEU A 140 -8.75 2.72 10.61
C LEU A 140 -9.51 2.74 9.28
N GLY A 141 -9.73 3.95 8.75
CA GLY A 141 -10.50 4.19 7.52
C GLY A 141 -9.69 4.09 6.22
N CYS A 142 -8.36 4.23 6.30
CA CYS A 142 -7.50 4.22 5.13
C CYS A 142 -7.28 2.80 4.60
N ARG A 143 -7.06 2.71 3.28
CA ARG A 143 -6.55 1.50 2.64
C ARG A 143 -5.05 1.40 2.88
N VAL A 144 -4.56 0.20 3.17
CA VAL A 144 -3.13 -0.04 3.40
C VAL A 144 -2.53 -0.76 2.20
N ILE A 145 -1.45 -0.20 1.66
CA ILE A 145 -0.63 -0.84 0.63
C ILE A 145 0.78 -0.96 1.19
N VAL A 146 1.39 -2.14 1.11
CA VAL A 146 2.75 -2.37 1.62
C VAL A 146 3.70 -2.77 0.50
N GLY A 147 4.90 -2.20 0.51
CA GLY A 147 5.99 -2.51 -0.41
C GLY A 147 6.99 -3.48 0.24
N THR A 148 7.35 -4.54 -0.47
CA THR A 148 8.28 -5.58 0.02
C THR A 148 9.22 -6.09 -1.07
N ARG A 149 10.41 -6.59 -0.72
CA ARG A 149 11.29 -7.24 -1.72
C ARG A 149 10.78 -8.58 -2.26
N ARG A 150 9.90 -9.26 -1.51
CA ARG A 150 9.40 -10.61 -1.79
C ARG A 150 7.98 -10.75 -1.26
N PRO A 151 7.18 -11.68 -1.78
CA PRO A 151 5.86 -11.96 -1.22
C PRO A 151 5.89 -12.14 0.30
N LEU A 152 4.92 -11.56 1.00
CA LEU A 152 4.81 -11.59 2.46
C LEU A 152 4.84 -13.00 3.05
N PHE A 153 4.28 -14.00 2.35
CA PHE A 153 4.33 -15.39 2.79
C PHE A 153 5.78 -15.94 2.80
N GLU A 154 6.64 -15.53 1.86
CA GLU A 154 8.05 -15.92 1.84
C GLU A 154 8.82 -15.24 2.97
N LEU A 155 8.57 -13.95 3.19
CA LEU A 155 9.20 -13.20 4.28
C LEU A 155 8.81 -13.78 5.65
N ALA A 156 7.57 -14.25 5.78
CA ALA A 156 7.11 -14.95 6.98
C ALA A 156 7.80 -16.31 7.17
N ARG A 157 7.91 -17.10 6.10
CA ARG A 157 8.66 -18.38 6.15
C ARG A 157 10.13 -18.21 6.53
N ARG A 158 10.72 -17.05 6.22
CA ARG A 158 12.10 -16.69 6.56
C ARG A 158 12.25 -16.03 7.93
N LEU A 159 11.16 -15.90 8.70
CA LEU A 159 11.13 -15.23 10.00
C LEU A 159 11.55 -13.74 9.96
N ILE A 160 11.49 -13.12 8.78
CA ILE A 160 11.78 -11.69 8.59
C ILE A 160 10.55 -10.87 8.97
N VAL A 161 9.37 -11.35 8.58
CA VAL A 161 8.08 -10.76 8.91
C VAL A 161 7.30 -11.73 9.79
N ARG A 162 6.63 -11.22 10.82
CA ARG A 162 5.75 -12.02 11.67
C ARG A 162 4.63 -12.64 10.86
N ARG A 163 4.32 -13.91 11.16
CA ARG A 163 3.25 -14.65 10.47
C ARG A 163 1.90 -13.93 10.58
N GLU A 164 1.58 -13.40 11.75
CA GLU A 164 0.31 -12.71 12.00
C GLU A 164 0.21 -11.39 11.24
N LEU A 165 1.33 -10.70 11.04
CA LEU A 165 1.39 -9.49 10.22
C LEU A 165 1.27 -9.83 8.73
N SER A 166 1.93 -10.91 8.29
CA SER A 166 1.80 -11.45 6.94
C SER A 166 0.35 -11.86 6.64
N GLU A 167 -0.35 -12.48 7.58
CA GLU A 167 -1.77 -12.84 7.44
C GLU A 167 -2.67 -11.61 7.39
N ALA A 168 -2.39 -10.56 8.18
CA ALA A 168 -3.18 -9.32 8.18
C ALA A 168 -2.99 -8.45 6.93
N LEU A 169 -1.83 -8.52 6.27
CA LEU A 169 -1.49 -7.70 5.10
C LEU A 169 -1.47 -8.48 3.78
N GLY A 170 -1.37 -9.81 3.84
CA GLY A 170 -1.11 -10.69 2.72
C GLY A 170 -2.35 -11.18 1.99
N HIS A 171 -3.53 -10.62 2.27
CA HIS A 171 -4.79 -11.00 1.61
C HIS A 171 -4.68 -10.97 0.08
N ILE A 172 -3.99 -9.96 -0.45
CA ILE A 172 -3.64 -9.87 -1.87
C ILE A 172 -2.15 -9.55 -1.98
N SER A 173 -1.41 -10.40 -2.69
CA SER A 173 -0.01 -10.14 -3.06
C SER A 173 0.12 -10.04 -4.57
N LEU A 174 0.74 -8.97 -5.06
CA LEU A 174 0.89 -8.67 -6.49
C LEU A 174 2.34 -8.29 -6.79
N SER A 175 2.86 -8.67 -7.95
CA SER A 175 4.11 -8.12 -8.47
C SER A 175 3.91 -6.67 -8.89
N ALA A 176 4.79 -5.78 -8.41
CA ALA A 176 4.76 -4.37 -8.80
C ALA A 176 4.99 -4.19 -10.31
N GLU A 177 5.86 -5.00 -10.90
CA GLU A 177 6.19 -4.98 -12.32
C GLU A 177 4.98 -5.38 -13.19
N GLU A 178 4.23 -6.41 -12.78
CA GLU A 178 3.01 -6.83 -13.47
C GLU A 178 1.90 -5.76 -13.38
N VAL A 179 1.73 -5.16 -12.20
CA VAL A 179 0.77 -4.07 -12.00
C VAL A 179 1.11 -2.89 -12.93
N LEU A 180 2.39 -2.48 -13.00
CA LEU A 180 2.81 -1.43 -13.93
C LEU A 180 2.62 -1.82 -15.39
N SER A 181 2.93 -3.06 -15.77
CA SER A 181 2.76 -3.54 -17.14
C SER A 181 1.29 -3.46 -17.59
N VAL A 182 0.36 -3.82 -16.70
CA VAL A 182 -1.08 -3.84 -17.01
C VAL A 182 -1.71 -2.45 -16.92
N LEU A 183 -1.41 -1.68 -15.86
CA LEU A 183 -2.06 -0.40 -15.60
C LEU A 183 -1.33 0.78 -16.26
N GLY A 184 0.00 0.73 -16.34
CA GLY A 184 0.84 1.75 -16.96
C GLY A 184 0.78 1.77 -18.49
N ALA A 185 0.25 0.72 -19.12
CA ALA A 185 0.04 0.67 -20.58
C ALA A 185 -0.82 1.83 -21.12
N ARG A 186 -1.59 2.52 -20.26
CA ARG A 186 -2.31 3.74 -20.66
C ARG A 186 -1.40 4.93 -20.95
N GLU A 187 -0.26 5.11 -20.27
CA GLU A 187 0.65 6.24 -20.56
C GLU A 187 1.17 6.19 -22.00
N PHE A 188 1.30 4.99 -22.59
CA PHE A 188 1.73 4.81 -23.99
C PHE A 188 0.63 4.98 -25.04
N TYR A 189 -0.65 4.80 -24.69
CA TYR A 189 -1.76 4.86 -25.66
C TYR A 189 -2.69 6.07 -25.52
N THR A 190 -2.61 6.83 -24.42
CA THR A 190 -3.33 8.11 -24.27
C THR A 190 -2.43 9.34 -24.43
N GLY A 191 -1.12 9.15 -24.66
CA GLY A 191 -0.13 10.22 -24.86
C GLY A 191 0.00 10.70 -26.31
N HIS A 192 -1.09 11.12 -26.94
CA HIS A 192 -1.15 12.17 -27.97
C HIS A 192 -2.58 12.73 -27.92
N PRO A 193 -2.76 13.91 -27.29
CA PRO A 193 -2.71 15.16 -28.05
C PRO A 193 -1.81 16.21 -27.40
N GLY A 194 -1.28 17.11 -28.23
CA GLY A 194 -0.45 18.23 -27.78
C GLY A 194 -1.16 19.12 -26.77
N SER A 195 -0.51 19.34 -25.63
CA SER A 195 -0.42 20.63 -24.93
C SER A 195 0.38 20.41 -23.65
N LEU A 196 1.71 20.36 -23.80
CA LEU A 196 2.63 20.89 -22.81
C LEU A 196 3.38 22.04 -23.47
N ALA A 197 2.60 23.03 -23.91
CA ALA A 197 3.05 24.39 -24.06
C ALA A 197 2.42 25.17 -22.89
N ALA A 198 3.25 25.99 -22.24
CA ALA A 198 2.92 27.02 -21.26
C ALA A 198 2.58 26.57 -19.82
N ALA A 199 3.61 26.59 -18.98
CA ALA A 199 3.66 27.31 -17.69
C ALA A 199 5.12 27.16 -17.18
N SER A 200 6.00 28.11 -17.51
CA SER A 200 6.35 29.30 -16.69
C SER A 200 7.06 28.92 -15.39
#